data_AF-A0A1Y3BT17-F1
#
_entry.id   AF-A0A1Y3BT17-F1
#
_cell.length_a   1.000
_cell.length_b   1.000
_cell.length_c   1.000
_cell.angle_alpha   90.00
_cell.angle_beta   90.00
_cell.angle_gamma   90.00
#
_symmetry.space_group_name_H-M   'P 1'
#
loop_
_entity.id
_entity.type
_entity.pdbx_description
1 polymer ?
#
loop_
_entity_poly.entity_id
_entity_poly.type
_entity_poly.pdbx_seq_one_letter_code
_entity_poly.pdbx_strand_id
1 'polypeptide(L)'
;DDNHVENGQKLTKNSPNIGIIQLSFAYLFEQIKRRKNRDQTLLYIITVSYLEVYNEQVLDLLNPTTRPLNVRWSKDRGFYAENLFKVECEDLGDLEGVLEEGLFVSLN
;
A
#
# COMPACT_ATOMS: atom_id res chain seq x y z
N ASP A 1 34.02 10.19 7.25
CA ASP A 1 32.79 10.99 7.33
C ASP A 1 31.92 10.68 6.15
N ASP A 2 30.82 9.97 6.44
CA ASP A 2 29.49 10.11 5.83
C ASP A 2 28.64 8.93 6.31
N ASN A 3 28.36 8.94 7.62
CA ASN A 3 27.28 8.14 8.21
C ASN A 3 25.97 8.90 7.98
N HIS A 4 25.33 8.67 6.83
CA HIS A 4 23.91 8.98 6.69
C HIS A 4 23.11 7.72 7.03
N VAL A 5 22.58 7.70 8.25
CA VAL A 5 21.67 6.66 8.73
C VAL A 5 20.33 6.91 8.04
N GLU A 6 20.08 6.28 6.90
CA GLU A 6 18.72 6.14 6.36
C GLU A 6 18.02 5.04 7.16
N ASN A 7 17.13 5.46 8.06
CA ASN A 7 16.22 4.61 8.85
C ASN A 7 15.12 3.97 7.98
N GLY A 8 15.50 3.23 6.94
CA GLY A 8 14.62 2.29 6.27
C GLY A 8 15.08 0.90 6.63
N GLN A 9 14.24 0.10 7.28
CA GLN A 9 14.52 -1.32 7.44
C GLN A 9 14.83 -1.89 6.05
N LYS A 10 16.10 -2.25 5.85
CA LYS A 10 16.58 -2.83 4.61
C LYS A 10 15.91 -4.19 4.52
N LEU A 11 14.77 -4.27 3.82
CA LEU A 11 14.17 -5.54 3.42
C LEU A 11 15.31 -6.38 2.82
N THR A 12 15.83 -7.31 3.62
CA THR A 12 17.01 -8.04 3.24
C THR A 12 16.57 -8.94 2.11
N LYS A 13 17.07 -8.64 0.90
CA LYS A 13 16.78 -9.29 -0.39
C LYS A 13 16.92 -10.84 -0.41
N ASN A 14 17.25 -11.46 0.74
CA ASN A 14 17.58 -12.87 0.93
C ASN A 14 16.73 -13.58 2.01
N SER A 15 15.64 -13.00 2.53
CA SER A 15 14.72 -13.78 3.36
C SER A 15 13.93 -14.73 2.45
N PRO A 16 14.00 -16.07 2.63
CA PRO A 16 13.39 -17.04 1.71
C PRO A 16 11.86 -16.98 1.63
N ASN A 17 11.22 -16.13 2.45
CA ASN A 17 9.77 -16.02 2.61
C ASN A 17 9.20 -14.65 2.19
N ILE A 18 9.94 -13.81 1.43
CA ILE A 18 9.40 -12.52 0.98
C ILE A 18 8.31 -12.76 -0.07
N GLY A 19 7.10 -12.26 0.21
CA GLY A 19 5.95 -12.35 -0.69
C GLY A 19 5.97 -11.35 -1.83
N ILE A 20 5.08 -11.55 -2.81
CA ILE A 20 4.96 -10.68 -4.00
C ILE A 20 4.58 -9.25 -3.63
N ILE A 21 3.77 -9.04 -2.59
CA ILE A 21 3.36 -7.71 -2.16
C ILE A 21 4.59 -6.92 -1.69
N GLN A 22 5.40 -7.49 -0.79
CA GLN A 22 6.62 -6.85 -0.30
C GLN A 22 7.65 -6.62 -1.41
N LEU A 23 7.82 -7.59 -2.33
CA LEU A 23 8.67 -7.40 -3.51
C LEU A 23 8.18 -6.25 -4.40
N SER A 24 6.87 -6.10 -4.53
CA SER A 24 6.25 -5.04 -5.32
C SER A 24 6.44 -3.66 -4.68
N PHE A 25 6.38 -3.56 -3.35
CA PHE A 25 6.68 -2.33 -2.62
C PHE A 25 8.12 -1.88 -2.84
N ALA A 26 9.08 -2.79 -2.64
CA ALA A 26 10.50 -2.51 -2.87
C ALA A 26 10.77 -2.07 -4.33
N TYR A 27 10.17 -2.77 -5.29
CA TYR A 27 10.28 -2.43 -6.70
C TYR A 27 9.68 -1.05 -7.01
N LEU A 28 8.49 -0.74 -6.49
CA LEU A 28 7.83 0.55 -6.68
C LEU A 28 8.73 1.72 -6.26
N PHE A 29 9.29 1.66 -5.05
CA PHE A 29 10.18 2.70 -4.53
C PHE A 29 11.49 2.80 -5.32
N GLU A 30 12.06 1.68 -5.77
CA GLU A 30 13.21 1.70 -6.67
C GLU A 30 12.89 2.45 -7.98
N GLN A 31 11.72 2.20 -8.57
CA GLN A 31 11.29 2.89 -9.78
C GLN A 31 11.07 4.38 -9.57
N ILE A 32 10.47 4.78 -8.46
CA ILE A 32 10.28 6.20 -8.10
C ILE A 32 11.64 6.88 -7.96
N LYS A 33 12.58 6.27 -7.22
CA LYS A 33 13.95 6.80 -7.05
C LYS A 33 14.66 6.95 -8.39
N ARG A 34 14.60 5.94 -9.26
CA ARG A 34 15.22 6.01 -10.61
C ARG A 34 14.63 7.12 -11.47
N ARG A 35 13.32 7.39 -11.39
CA ARG A 35 12.67 8.45 -12.16
C ARG A 35 13.01 9.83 -11.60
N LYS A 36 12.96 10.02 -10.27
CA LYS A 36 13.38 11.27 -9.62
C LYS A 36 14.85 11.63 -9.88
N ASN A 37 15.73 10.64 -9.98
CA ASN A 37 17.14 10.87 -10.35
C ASN A 37 17.31 11.40 -11.78
N ARG A 38 16.36 11.13 -12.68
CA ARG A 38 16.37 11.65 -14.06
C ARG A 38 15.72 13.02 -14.16
N ASP A 39 14.69 13.25 -13.35
CA ASP A 39 13.95 14.50 -13.30
C ASP A 39 13.51 14.79 -11.86
N GLN A 40 14.17 15.76 -11.24
CA GLN A 40 13.93 16.16 -9.85
C GLN A 40 12.63 16.94 -9.66
N THR A 41 11.96 17.35 -10.75
CA THR A 41 10.67 18.07 -10.68
C THR A 41 9.48 17.13 -10.49
N LEU A 42 9.66 15.82 -10.66
CA LEU A 42 8.60 14.83 -10.53
C LEU A 42 8.20 14.63 -9.06
N LEU A 43 6.91 14.85 -8.79
CA LEU A 43 6.27 14.56 -7.52
C LEU A 43 5.41 13.31 -7.64
N TYR A 44 5.46 12.47 -6.61
CA TYR A 44 4.67 11.24 -6.51
C TYR A 44 3.95 11.25 -5.17
N ILE A 45 2.67 10.87 -5.20
CA ILE A 45 1.87 10.59 -4.01
C ILE A 45 1.49 9.12 -4.10
N ILE A 46 1.80 8.37 -3.05
CA ILE A 46 1.44 6.95 -2.97
C ILE A 46 0.27 6.86 -2.02
N THR A 47 -0.84 6.30 -2.49
CA THR A 47 -2.01 6.02 -1.65
C THR A 47 -2.34 4.54 -1.69
N VAL A 48 -2.58 3.94 -0.54
CA VAL A 48 -2.97 2.53 -0.42
C VAL A 48 -4.36 2.41 0.17
N SER A 49 -5.11 1.45 -0.36
CA SER A 49 -6.37 0.98 0.21
C SER A 49 -6.33 -0.54 0.27
N TYR A 50 -6.97 -1.13 1.28
CA TYR A 50 -7.05 -2.57 1.44
C TYR A 50 -8.47 -2.98 1.81
N LEU A 51 -9.04 -3.93 1.08
CA LEU A 51 -10.39 -4.44 1.31
C LEU A 51 -10.43 -5.96 1.21
N GLU A 52 -11.46 -6.54 1.80
CA GLU A 52 -11.83 -7.94 1.65
C GLU A 52 -13.19 -8.05 0.96
N VAL A 53 -13.36 -9.11 0.16
CA VAL A 53 -14.67 -9.51 -0.35
C VAL A 53 -15.03 -10.84 0.26
N TYR A 54 -15.96 -10.83 1.22
CA TYR A 54 -16.41 -12.02 1.94
C TYR A 54 -17.93 -12.09 1.90
N ASN A 55 -18.48 -13.25 1.53
CA ASN A 55 -19.92 -13.46 1.39
C ASN A 55 -20.62 -12.35 0.59
N GLU A 56 -20.01 -11.96 -0.55
CA GLU A 56 -20.48 -10.89 -1.43
C GLU A 56 -20.53 -9.49 -0.79
N GLN A 57 -19.95 -9.31 0.39
CA GLN A 57 -19.80 -8.02 1.07
C GLN A 57 -18.38 -7.49 0.89
N VAL A 58 -18.27 -6.19 0.61
CA VAL A 58 -16.98 -5.49 0.54
C VAL A 58 -16.70 -4.85 1.90
N LEU A 59 -15.61 -5.25 2.55
CA LEU A 59 -15.22 -4.77 3.87
C LEU A 59 -13.94 -3.94 3.76
N ASP A 60 -13.92 -2.78 4.40
CA ASP A 60 -12.71 -1.95 4.50
C ASP A 60 -11.81 -2.51 5.60
N LEU A 61 -10.61 -2.96 5.23
CA LEU A 61 -9.66 -3.55 6.19
C LEU A 61 -8.83 -2.50 6.93
N LEU A 62 -8.83 -1.25 6.48
CA LEU A 62 -8.05 -0.16 7.10
C LEU A 62 -8.92 0.80 7.92
N ASN A 63 -10.23 0.71 7.75
CA ASN A 63 -11.21 1.38 8.59
C ASN A 63 -12.32 0.37 8.93
N PRO A 64 -12.09 -0.52 9.91
CA PRO A 64 -13.03 -1.58 10.26
C PRO A 64 -14.32 -0.97 10.81
N THR A 65 -15.31 -0.82 9.94
CA THR A 65 -16.67 -0.46 10.30
C THR A 65 -17.58 -1.68 10.22
N THR A 66 -18.71 -1.63 10.92
CA THR A 66 -19.70 -2.74 10.88
C THR A 66 -20.49 -2.80 9.57
N ARG A 67 -20.28 -1.87 8.64
CA ARG A 67 -21.11 -1.74 7.43
C ARG A 67 -20.28 -2.03 6.18
N PRO A 68 -20.72 -2.96 5.32
CA PRO A 68 -20.11 -3.16 4.02
C PRO A 68 -20.13 -1.91 3.16
N LEU A 69 -19.09 -1.73 2.35
CA LEU A 69 -19.00 -0.67 1.35
C LEU A 69 -19.88 -0.98 0.14
N ASN A 70 -20.44 0.05 -0.47
CA ASN A 70 -21.17 -0.10 -1.72
C ASN A 70 -20.20 -0.20 -2.89
N VAL A 71 -20.43 -1.16 -3.79
CA VAL A 71 -19.75 -1.18 -5.09
C VAL A 71 -20.50 -0.26 -6.06
N ARG A 72 -19.78 0.66 -6.68
CA ARG A 72 -20.29 1.63 -7.67
C ARG A 72 -19.53 1.49 -8.97
N TRP A 73 -20.07 2.08 -10.04
CA TRP A 73 -19.41 2.17 -11.33
C TRP A 73 -19.39 3.61 -11.84
N SER A 74 -18.32 3.99 -12.52
CA SER A 74 -18.24 5.24 -13.28
C SER A 74 -17.42 5.06 -14.54
N LYS A 75 -17.68 5.86 -15.57
CA LYS A 75 -16.97 5.80 -16.85
C LYS A 75 -15.46 5.96 -16.69
N ASP A 76 -15.02 6.80 -15.76
CA ASP A 76 -13.61 7.19 -15.63
C ASP A 76 -12.81 6.23 -14.73
N ARG A 77 -13.47 5.57 -13.77
CA ARG A 77 -12.81 4.70 -12.76
C ARG A 77 -13.13 3.22 -12.88
N GLY A 78 -14.11 2.84 -13.71
CA GLY A 78 -14.67 1.49 -13.69
C GLY A 78 -15.43 1.22 -12.39
N PHE A 79 -15.42 -0.03 -11.93
CA PHE A 79 -16.00 -0.41 -10.64
C PHE A 79 -15.08 0.00 -9.48
N TYR A 80 -15.66 0.50 -8.40
CA TYR A 80 -14.94 0.90 -7.20
C TYR A 80 -15.80 0.73 -5.96
N ALA A 81 -15.15 0.52 -4.81
CA ALA A 81 -15.80 0.59 -3.51
C ALA A 81 -15.96 2.06 -3.08
N GLU A 82 -17.20 2.49 -2.88
CA GLU A 82 -17.55 3.82 -2.41
C GLU A 82 -17.06 4.01 -0.96
N ASN A 83 -16.41 5.15 -0.69
CA ASN A 83 -15.85 5.51 0.63
C ASN A 83 -14.74 4.57 1.15
N LEU A 84 -14.11 3.78 0.29
CA LEU A 84 -12.94 2.98 0.68
C LEU A 84 -11.83 3.88 1.22
N PHE A 85 -11.37 3.59 2.43
CA PHE A 85 -10.33 4.34 3.12
C PHE A 85 -9.00 4.22 2.37
N LYS A 86 -8.26 5.32 2.38
CA LYS A 86 -6.96 5.44 1.73
C LYS A 86 -5.97 6.08 2.69
N VAL A 87 -4.82 5.45 2.80
CA VAL A 87 -3.67 5.97 3.55
C VAL A 87 -2.65 6.50 2.56
N GLU A 88 -2.16 7.71 2.79
CA GLU A 88 -0.99 8.21 2.07
C GLU A 88 0.27 7.62 2.71
N CYS A 89 1.17 7.09 1.89
CA CYS A 89 2.38 6.42 2.33
C CYS A 89 3.60 7.17 1.79
N GLU A 90 4.53 7.51 2.67
CA GLU A 90 5.75 8.25 2.34
C GLU A 90 6.91 7.29 2.08
N ASP A 91 6.94 6.18 2.81
CA ASP A 91 8.01 5.19 2.72
C ASP A 91 7.53 3.72 2.70
N LEU A 92 8.51 2.82 2.69
CA LEU A 92 8.28 1.38 2.65
C LEU A 92 7.67 0.85 3.97
N GLY A 93 8.02 1.45 5.11
CA GLY A 93 7.48 1.08 6.41
C GLY A 93 5.99 1.42 6.51
N ASP A 94 5.55 2.53 5.93
CA ASP A 94 4.12 2.86 5.83
C ASP A 94 3.34 1.79 5.05
N LEU A 95 3.88 1.34 3.91
CA LEU A 95 3.26 0.28 3.11
C LEU A 95 3.19 -1.06 3.87
N GLU A 96 4.25 -1.39 4.61
CA GLU A 96 4.30 -2.59 5.45
C GLU A 96 3.28 -2.50 6.59
N GLY A 97 3.19 -1.35 7.26
CA GLY A 97 2.19 -1.11 8.31
C GLY A 97 0.75 -1.25 7.80
N VAL A 98 0.44 -0.72 6.62
CA VAL A 98 -0.88 -0.87 6.00
C VAL A 98 -1.18 -2.34 5.68
N LEU A 99 -0.19 -3.11 5.22
CA LEU A 99 -0.34 -4.53 4.95
C LEU A 99 -0.58 -5.33 6.24
N GLU A 100 0.19 -5.05 7.29
CA GLU A 100 0.06 -5.71 8.60
C GLU A 100 -1.30 -5.42 9.24
N GLU A 101 -1.75 -4.16 9.24
CA GLU A 101 -3.05 -3.78 9.79
C GLU A 101 -4.19 -4.52 9.08
N GLY A 102 -4.20 -4.51 7.74
CA GLY A 102 -5.27 -5.17 6.99
C GLY A 102 -5.27 -6.70 7.15
N LEU A 103 -4.09 -7.32 7.23
CA LEU A 103 -3.96 -8.76 7.52
C LEU A 103 -4.45 -9.10 8.93
N PHE A 104 -4.14 -8.26 9.92
CA PHE A 104 -4.62 -8.44 11.28
C PHE A 104 -6.16 -8.38 11.34
N VAL A 105 -6.78 -7.42 10.65
CA VAL A 105 -8.25 -7.30 10.60
C VAL A 105 -8.92 -8.48 9.91
N SER A 106 -8.38 -8.98 8.80
CA SER A 106 -8.96 -10.11 8.04
C SER A 106 -8.90 -11.45 8.79
N LEU A 107 -7.96 -11.60 9.74
CA LEU A 107 -7.79 -12.84 10.52
C LEU A 107 -8.63 -12.91 11.81
N ASN A 108 -9.33 -11.82 12.17
CA ASN A 108 -10.18 -11.74 13.36
C ASN A 108 -11.68 -11.77 13.00
#